data_AF-S8DA26-F1
#
_entry.id   AF-S8DA26-F1
#
_cell.length_a   1.000
_cell.length_b   1.000
_cell.length_c   1.000
_cell.angle_alpha   90.00
_cell.angle_beta   90.00
_cell.angle_gamma   90.00
#
_symmetry.space_group_name_H-M   'P 1'
#
loop_
_entity.id
_entity.type
_entity.pdbx_description
1 polymer ?
#
loop_
_entity_poly.entity_id
_entity_poly.type
_entity_poly.pdbx_seq_one_letter_code
_entity_poly.pdbx_strand_id
1 'polypeptide(L)'
;ASGGNGKVSFVTIAESDSVYKSDSDRGCVFSVPFAQKLIAETFGTYFLMFAGNAAVLVNSDRDRVLTQPGVSIVWGLVVMVMVYSVGHISGGHFNPAVTIAFASSRRFPLKQVPAYVLAQLMGSCLASGTLRLLFSGSHSHFTGTVPSGSNVQSLVVEFIITFYLMFVISGVATDNRAIGELAGLAVGATVLLNVMFAG
;
A
#
# COMPACT_ATOMS: atom_id res chain seq x y z
N ALA A 1 -20.63 -13.08 -73.24
CA ALA A 1 -20.51 -11.80 -72.51
C ALA A 1 -21.43 -11.89 -71.30
N SER A 2 -20.89 -12.04 -70.09
CA SER A 2 -20.72 -10.95 -69.09
C SER A 2 -22.08 -10.44 -68.58
N GLY A 3 -22.44 -10.40 -67.30
CA GLY A 3 -21.80 -10.64 -65.99
C GLY A 3 -22.97 -10.75 -64.98
N GLY A 4 -22.85 -11.38 -63.81
CA GLY A 4 -22.09 -10.90 -62.66
C GLY A 4 -23.05 -10.75 -61.48
N ASN A 5 -23.33 -11.86 -60.79
CA ASN A 5 -24.20 -11.92 -59.61
C ASN A 5 -23.36 -11.63 -58.36
N GLY A 6 -23.70 -10.59 -57.62
CA GLY A 6 -23.03 -10.23 -56.37
C GLY A 6 -23.27 -11.28 -55.29
N LYS A 7 -22.22 -12.05 -54.96
CA LYS A 7 -22.11 -12.76 -53.68
C LYS A 7 -21.06 -12.05 -52.84
N VAL A 8 -21.52 -11.33 -51.83
CA VAL A 8 -20.69 -10.76 -50.77
C VAL A 8 -20.16 -11.91 -49.91
N SER A 9 -18.84 -12.03 -49.83
CA SER A 9 -18.11 -13.04 -49.07
C SER A 9 -18.41 -12.97 -47.57
N PHE A 10 -19.07 -13.99 -47.04
CA PHE A 10 -19.24 -14.24 -45.61
C PHE A 10 -18.21 -15.26 -45.09
N VAL A 11 -16.97 -15.18 -45.58
CA VAL A 11 -15.90 -16.15 -45.25
C VAL A 11 -14.58 -15.40 -45.09
N THR A 12 -14.48 -14.47 -44.14
CA THR A 12 -13.16 -13.90 -43.73
C THR A 12 -13.18 -13.24 -42.34
N ILE A 13 -13.87 -13.81 -41.35
CA ILE A 13 -13.73 -13.36 -39.94
C ILE A 13 -13.68 -14.57 -38.98
N ALA A 14 -12.97 -15.62 -39.37
CA ALA A 14 -12.69 -16.76 -38.48
C ALA A 14 -11.20 -17.15 -38.47
N GLU A 15 -10.37 -16.48 -39.27
CA GLU A 15 -8.95 -16.81 -39.45
C GLU A 15 -8.01 -15.82 -38.73
N SER A 16 -8.56 -14.75 -38.17
CA SER A 16 -7.81 -13.71 -37.44
C SER A 16 -7.62 -14.01 -35.95
N ASP A 17 -8.34 -14.99 -35.38
CA ASP A 17 -8.30 -15.28 -33.94
C ASP A 17 -7.27 -16.35 -33.55
N SER A 18 -6.70 -17.07 -34.53
CA SER A 18 -5.71 -18.14 -34.29
C SER A 18 -4.25 -17.67 -34.35
N VAL A 19 -3.98 -16.45 -34.84
CA VAL A 19 -2.62 -15.91 -35.01
C VAL A 19 -2.15 -15.06 -33.81
N TYR A 20 -3.05 -14.59 -32.95
CA TYR A 20 -2.70 -13.88 -31.70
C TYR A 20 -2.37 -14.82 -30.53
N LYS A 21 -2.02 -16.08 -30.82
CA LYS A 21 -1.68 -17.09 -29.82
C LYS A 21 -0.34 -17.73 -30.13
N SER A 22 0.71 -16.92 -30.22
CA SER A 22 2.10 -17.37 -30.07
C SER A 22 3.04 -16.19 -29.87
N ASP A 23 4.03 -16.37 -28.98
CA ASP A 23 5.23 -15.54 -28.77
C ASP A 23 5.18 -14.30 -27.87
N SER A 24 4.87 -14.52 -26.58
CA SER A 24 5.65 -13.87 -25.50
C SER A 24 5.82 -14.77 -24.28
N ASP A 25 6.16 -16.02 -24.54
CA ASP A 25 6.57 -16.99 -23.52
C ASP A 25 8.10 -17.15 -23.46
N ARG A 26 8.84 -16.03 -23.56
CA ARG A 26 10.28 -15.97 -23.29
C ARG A 26 10.67 -14.66 -22.61
N GLY A 27 10.82 -14.73 -21.28
CA GLY A 27 11.85 -13.97 -20.58
C GLY A 27 11.51 -12.55 -20.12
N CYS A 28 10.50 -12.38 -19.27
CA CYS A 28 10.61 -11.40 -18.19
C CYS A 28 9.77 -11.86 -16.99
N VAL A 29 10.40 -12.01 -15.83
CA VAL A 29 9.75 -12.35 -14.55
C VAL A 29 8.82 -11.21 -14.07
N PHE A 30 8.71 -10.13 -14.84
CA PHE A 30 7.93 -8.92 -14.56
C PHE A 30 6.95 -8.62 -15.69
N SER A 31 5.65 -8.84 -15.44
CA SER A 31 4.60 -8.26 -16.28
C SER A 31 4.54 -6.75 -16.02
N VAL A 32 4.36 -5.91 -17.05
CA VAL A 32 4.25 -4.44 -16.90
C VAL A 32 3.22 -4.04 -15.81
N PRO A 33 2.01 -4.63 -15.75
CA PRO A 33 1.08 -4.44 -14.63
C PRO A 33 1.65 -4.76 -13.26
N PHE A 34 2.50 -5.78 -13.13
CA PHE A 34 3.12 -6.15 -11.87
C PHE A 34 4.20 -5.16 -11.46
N ALA A 35 4.96 -4.63 -12.42
CA ALA A 35 5.92 -3.56 -12.18
C ALA A 35 5.25 -2.31 -11.59
N GLN A 36 4.11 -1.90 -12.17
CA GLN A 36 3.34 -0.76 -11.71
C GLN A 36 2.88 -0.92 -10.26
N LYS A 37 2.43 -2.13 -9.88
CA LYS A 37 2.05 -2.45 -8.50
C LYS A 37 3.20 -2.26 -7.52
N LEU A 38 4.39 -2.75 -7.86
CA LEU A 38 5.56 -2.65 -6.99
C LEU A 38 6.07 -1.21 -6.85
N ILE A 39 6.00 -0.44 -7.93
CA ILE A 39 6.30 1.00 -7.90
C ILE A 39 5.31 1.72 -6.98
N ALA A 40 4.01 1.46 -7.15
CA ALA A 40 2.97 2.05 -6.30
C ALA A 40 3.15 1.69 -4.81
N GLU A 41 3.48 0.43 -4.49
CA GLU A 41 3.79 0.01 -3.11
C GLU A 41 5.05 0.70 -2.56
N THR A 42 6.08 0.87 -3.38
CA THR A 42 7.32 1.56 -2.99
C THR A 42 7.04 3.02 -2.65
N PHE A 43 6.34 3.74 -3.54
CA PHE A 43 6.02 5.16 -3.33
C PHE A 43 5.02 5.37 -2.19
N GLY A 44 3.99 4.55 -2.10
CA GLY A 44 3.02 4.63 -1.00
C GLY A 44 3.68 4.41 0.36
N THR A 45 4.54 3.39 0.47
CA THR A 45 5.30 3.14 1.70
C THR A 45 6.32 4.24 1.98
N TYR A 46 6.98 4.77 0.95
CA TYR A 46 7.91 5.88 1.08
C TYR A 46 7.25 7.11 1.69
N PHE A 47 6.14 7.58 1.11
CA PHE A 47 5.46 8.79 1.59
C PHE A 47 4.86 8.60 2.97
N LEU A 48 4.28 7.43 3.23
CA LEU A 48 3.74 7.05 4.55
C LEU A 48 4.83 7.16 5.63
N MET A 49 5.97 6.50 5.41
CA MET A 49 7.08 6.52 6.36
C MET A 49 7.75 7.89 6.43
N PHE A 50 7.86 8.60 5.32
CA PHE A 50 8.45 9.94 5.30
C PHE A 50 7.63 10.92 6.13
N ALA A 51 6.32 11.05 5.86
CA ALA A 51 5.46 12.00 6.54
C ALA A 51 5.26 11.66 8.02
N GLY A 52 5.00 10.38 8.33
CA GLY A 52 4.79 9.92 9.70
C GLY A 52 6.01 10.16 10.59
N ASN A 53 7.20 9.75 10.14
CA ASN A 53 8.43 9.96 10.90
C ASN A 53 8.88 11.42 10.93
N ALA A 54 8.66 12.18 9.84
CA ALA A 54 8.91 13.62 9.84
C ALA A 54 8.04 14.34 10.87
N ALA A 55 6.77 13.96 11.05
CA ALA A 55 5.92 14.54 12.08
C ALA A 55 6.46 14.29 13.49
N VAL A 56 6.92 13.06 13.78
CA VAL A 56 7.54 12.71 15.07
C VAL A 56 8.81 13.54 15.31
N LEU A 57 9.64 13.69 14.28
CA LEU A 57 10.91 14.41 14.36
C LEU A 57 10.68 15.92 14.54
N VAL A 58 9.81 16.53 13.74
CA VAL A 58 9.43 17.94 13.87
C VAL A 58 8.79 18.21 15.24
N ASN A 59 7.99 17.29 15.77
CA ASN A 59 7.42 17.41 17.10
C ASN A 59 8.51 17.38 18.20
N SER A 60 9.58 16.61 17.99
CA SER A 60 10.70 16.55 18.93
C SER A 60 11.56 17.82 18.88
N ASP A 61 11.80 18.37 17.68
CA ASP A 61 12.65 19.55 17.46
C ASP A 61 11.98 20.88 17.83
N ARG A 62 10.64 20.96 17.75
CA ARG A 62 9.84 22.19 17.94
C ARG A 62 9.11 22.19 19.28
N ASP A 63 9.76 21.83 20.38
CA ASP A 63 9.18 21.86 21.75
C ASP A 63 7.80 21.19 21.89
N ARG A 64 7.55 20.10 21.16
CA ARG A 64 6.28 19.34 21.17
C ARG A 64 5.04 20.10 20.70
N VAL A 65 5.20 21.09 19.81
CA VAL A 65 4.07 21.89 19.26
C VAL A 65 3.01 21.05 18.54
N LEU A 66 3.38 19.94 17.88
CA LEU A 66 2.42 19.07 17.20
C LEU A 66 1.59 18.24 18.19
N THR A 67 2.17 17.88 19.35
CA THR A 67 1.59 16.97 20.35
C THR A 67 1.21 15.60 19.77
N GLN A 68 0.73 14.67 20.60
CA GLN A 68 0.32 13.35 20.14
C GLN A 68 -0.80 13.41 19.09
N PRO A 69 -1.91 14.17 19.30
CA PRO A 69 -2.97 14.29 18.30
C PRO A 69 -2.50 14.77 16.92
N GLY A 70 -1.57 15.73 16.86
CA GLY A 70 -1.06 16.23 15.58
C GLY A 70 -0.26 15.17 14.82
N VAL A 71 0.58 14.40 15.51
CA VAL A 71 1.30 13.26 14.92
C VAL A 71 0.31 12.21 14.41
N SER A 72 -0.71 11.85 15.19
CA SER A 72 -1.73 10.88 14.80
C SER A 72 -2.49 11.32 13.54
N ILE A 73 -2.85 12.61 13.44
CA ILE A 73 -3.52 13.16 12.26
C ILE A 73 -2.63 13.00 11.01
N VAL A 74 -1.33 13.27 11.10
CA VAL A 74 -0.41 13.11 9.96
C VAL A 74 -0.36 11.64 9.50
N TRP A 75 -0.23 10.69 10.43
CA TRP A 75 -0.22 9.25 10.10
C TRP A 75 -1.50 8.80 9.41
N GLY A 76 -2.67 9.22 9.90
CA GLY A 76 -3.94 8.87 9.27
C GLY A 76 -4.15 9.52 7.91
N LEU A 77 -3.82 10.81 7.78
CA LEU A 77 -3.99 11.55 6.53
C LEU A 77 -3.07 11.02 5.44
N VAL A 78 -1.80 10.72 5.73
CA VAL A 78 -0.89 10.20 4.70
C VAL A 78 -1.36 8.85 4.17
N VAL A 79 -1.86 7.97 5.05
CA VAL A 79 -2.46 6.68 4.64
C VAL A 79 -3.67 6.92 3.75
N MET A 80 -4.59 7.80 4.15
CA MET A 80 -5.76 8.15 3.36
C MET A 80 -5.37 8.65 1.95
N VAL A 81 -4.44 9.60 1.88
CA VAL A 81 -3.98 10.20 0.63
C VAL A 81 -3.33 9.14 -0.26
N MET A 82 -2.47 8.26 0.28
CA MET A 82 -1.81 7.21 -0.51
C MET A 82 -2.79 6.13 -0.99
N VAL A 83 -3.75 5.73 -0.16
CA VAL A 83 -4.79 4.76 -0.57
C VAL A 83 -5.62 5.32 -1.72
N TYR A 84 -6.06 6.58 -1.64
CA TYR A 84 -6.81 7.19 -2.76
C TYR A 84 -5.95 7.45 -4.00
N SER A 85 -4.68 7.81 -3.82
CA SER A 85 -3.80 8.18 -4.95
C SER A 85 -3.31 6.97 -5.75
N VAL A 86 -2.82 5.93 -5.06
CA VAL A 86 -2.16 4.78 -5.73
C VAL A 86 -2.70 3.42 -5.29
N GLY A 87 -3.68 3.38 -4.37
CA GLY A 87 -4.30 2.13 -3.92
C GLY A 87 -5.05 1.38 -5.03
N HIS A 88 -5.61 2.10 -6.01
CA HIS A 88 -6.24 1.48 -7.18
C HIS A 88 -5.25 0.75 -8.11
N ILE A 89 -3.94 1.05 -8.00
CA ILE A 89 -2.88 0.43 -8.80
C ILE A 89 -2.42 -0.86 -8.13
N SER A 90 -2.02 -0.80 -6.85
CA SER A 90 -1.40 -1.93 -6.14
C SER A 90 -2.33 -2.74 -5.24
N GLY A 91 -3.51 -2.21 -4.91
CA GLY A 91 -4.31 -2.64 -3.76
C GLY A 91 -4.01 -1.86 -2.48
N GLY A 92 -2.96 -1.01 -2.49
CA GLY A 92 -2.62 -0.09 -1.42
C GLY A 92 -2.28 -0.77 -0.10
N HIS A 93 -1.42 -1.80 -0.12
CA HIS A 93 -1.07 -2.52 1.11
C HIS A 93 -0.14 -1.69 1.98
N PHE A 94 0.91 -1.12 1.38
CA PHE A 94 1.94 -0.26 1.98
C PHE A 94 2.57 -0.81 3.27
N ASN A 95 2.39 -2.10 3.53
CA ASN A 95 2.74 -2.75 4.79
C ASN A 95 2.87 -4.27 4.56
N PRO A 96 4.00 -4.87 4.98
CA PRO A 96 4.21 -6.31 4.94
C PRO A 96 3.14 -7.12 5.68
N ALA A 97 2.70 -6.67 6.86
CA ALA A 97 1.69 -7.35 7.67
C ALA A 97 0.33 -7.39 6.95
N VAL A 98 -0.08 -6.28 6.34
CA VAL A 98 -1.32 -6.20 5.54
C VAL A 98 -1.22 -7.12 4.33
N THR A 99 -0.08 -7.12 3.64
CA THR A 99 0.16 -7.99 2.47
C THR A 99 0.06 -9.47 2.84
N ILE A 100 0.67 -9.86 3.95
CA ILE A 100 0.62 -11.24 4.46
C ILE A 100 -0.81 -11.60 4.87
N ALA A 101 -1.52 -10.71 5.56
CA ALA A 101 -2.89 -10.95 6.00
C ALA A 101 -3.86 -11.11 4.83
N PHE A 102 -3.71 -10.33 3.76
CA PHE A 102 -4.49 -10.50 2.53
C PHE A 102 -4.17 -11.82 1.84
N ALA A 103 -2.91 -12.24 1.86
CA ALA A 103 -2.50 -13.51 1.29
C ALA A 103 -3.03 -14.70 2.10
N SER A 104 -3.03 -14.64 3.43
CA SER A 104 -3.62 -15.68 4.30
C SER A 104 -5.13 -15.77 4.13
N SER A 105 -5.79 -14.63 3.88
CA SER A 105 -7.23 -14.57 3.58
C SER A 105 -7.57 -14.97 2.14
N ARG A 106 -6.60 -15.47 1.36
CA ARG A 106 -6.72 -15.84 -0.07
C ARG A 106 -7.22 -14.70 -0.96
N ARG A 107 -7.03 -13.45 -0.53
CA ARG A 107 -7.36 -12.22 -1.28
C ARG A 107 -6.18 -11.72 -2.11
N PHE A 108 -4.97 -12.22 -1.85
CA PHE A 108 -3.76 -11.86 -2.58
C PHE A 108 -2.89 -13.10 -2.88
N PRO A 109 -2.31 -13.22 -4.09
CA PRO A 109 -1.51 -14.39 -4.45
C PRO A 109 -0.20 -14.47 -3.62
N LEU A 110 -0.03 -15.59 -2.90
CA LEU A 110 1.15 -15.85 -2.05
C LEU A 110 2.49 -15.68 -2.79
N LYS A 111 2.54 -15.99 -4.09
CA LYS A 111 3.75 -15.85 -4.93
C LYS A 111 4.22 -14.40 -5.08
N GLN A 112 3.31 -13.41 -4.96
CA GLN A 112 3.63 -11.99 -5.11
C GLN A 112 4.04 -11.33 -3.80
N VAL A 113 3.78 -11.97 -2.65
CA VAL A 113 4.05 -11.43 -1.31
C VAL A 113 5.52 -11.04 -1.14
N PRO A 114 6.53 -11.86 -1.49
CA PRO A 114 7.93 -11.49 -1.26
C PRO A 114 8.34 -10.23 -2.03
N ALA A 115 7.83 -10.05 -3.25
CA ALA A 115 8.13 -8.88 -4.07
C ALA A 115 7.49 -7.60 -3.50
N TYR A 116 6.24 -7.70 -3.02
CA TYR A 116 5.56 -6.59 -2.35
C TYR A 116 6.29 -6.20 -1.06
N VAL A 117 6.67 -7.18 -0.23
CA VAL A 117 7.44 -6.93 1.00
C VAL A 117 8.76 -6.24 0.67
N LEU A 118 9.48 -6.70 -0.35
CA LEU A 118 10.73 -6.06 -0.77
C LEU A 118 10.52 -4.61 -1.23
N ALA A 119 9.48 -4.35 -2.03
CA ALA A 119 9.13 -3.01 -2.47
C ALA A 119 8.80 -2.06 -1.30
N GLN A 120 8.02 -2.56 -0.33
CA GLN A 120 7.66 -1.81 0.88
C GLN A 120 8.89 -1.51 1.74
N LEU A 121 9.76 -2.51 1.96
CA LEU A 121 11.02 -2.33 2.68
C LEU A 121 11.91 -1.30 1.98
N MET A 122 12.08 -1.39 0.66
CA MET A 122 12.83 -0.40 -0.12
C MET A 122 12.25 1.02 0.06
N GLY A 123 10.93 1.17 -0.05
CA GLY A 123 10.27 2.47 0.18
C GLY A 123 10.54 3.03 1.57
N SER A 124 10.44 2.19 2.61
CA SER A 124 10.71 2.60 4.00
C SER A 124 12.18 2.98 4.24
N CYS A 125 13.13 2.26 3.64
CA CYS A 125 14.55 2.56 3.73
C CYS A 125 14.89 3.88 3.04
N LEU A 126 14.32 4.11 1.84
CA LEU A 126 14.47 5.37 1.12
C LEU A 126 13.91 6.55 1.93
N ALA A 127 12.73 6.39 2.54
CA ALA A 127 12.12 7.43 3.38
C ALA A 127 13.00 7.79 4.58
N SER A 128 13.52 6.77 5.25
CA SER A 128 14.44 6.93 6.38
C SER A 128 15.76 7.59 5.97
N GLY A 129 16.28 7.22 4.79
CA GLY A 129 17.47 7.84 4.20
C GLY A 129 17.26 9.32 3.89
N THR A 130 16.13 9.67 3.24
CA THR A 130 15.77 11.07 2.98
C THR A 130 15.64 11.86 4.27
N LEU A 131 14.97 11.30 5.29
CA LEU A 131 14.80 11.99 6.57
C LEU A 131 16.14 12.24 7.25
N ARG A 132 17.06 11.26 7.23
CA ARG A 132 18.41 11.41 7.77
C ARG A 132 19.22 12.50 7.06
N LEU A 133 19.03 12.68 5.75
CA LEU A 133 19.69 13.72 4.98
C LEU A 133 19.10 15.11 5.25
N LEU A 134 17.79 15.21 5.43
CA LEU A 134 17.10 16.49 5.68
C LEU A 134 17.28 16.99 7.13
N PHE A 135 17.35 16.07 8.08
CA PHE A 135 17.44 16.36 9.51
C PHE A 135 18.80 15.97 10.09
N SER A 136 19.88 16.38 9.43
CA SER A 136 21.28 16.03 9.75
C SER A 136 21.84 16.60 11.08
N GLY A 137 20.97 16.95 12.04
CA GLY A 137 21.34 17.37 13.41
C GLY A 137 21.35 16.21 14.40
N SER A 138 21.63 16.50 15.69
CA SER A 138 21.81 15.54 16.82
C SER A 138 20.67 14.53 17.07
N HIS A 139 19.64 14.48 16.22
CA HIS A 139 18.49 13.61 16.31
C HIS A 139 18.72 12.27 15.60
N SER A 140 19.75 11.54 16.02
CA SER A 140 19.88 10.11 15.72
C SER A 140 18.89 9.28 16.55
N HIS A 141 17.62 9.72 16.60
CA HIS A 141 16.55 9.02 17.27
C HIS A 141 15.91 8.05 16.29
N PHE A 142 15.86 6.79 16.67
CA PHE A 142 15.01 5.80 16.02
C PHE A 142 13.55 6.26 16.18
N THR A 143 12.89 6.61 15.07
CA THR A 143 11.49 7.09 15.06
C THR A 143 10.47 5.96 15.11
N GLY A 144 10.91 4.72 15.33
CA GLY A 144 10.01 3.58 15.53
C GLY A 144 9.40 3.56 16.92
N THR A 145 8.34 2.78 17.06
CA THR A 145 7.63 2.60 18.33
C THR A 145 8.55 1.97 19.37
N VAL A 146 8.68 2.63 20.52
CA VAL A 146 9.45 2.12 21.66
C VAL A 146 8.48 1.54 22.69
N PRO A 147 8.73 0.33 23.23
CA PRO A 147 7.89 -0.25 24.27
C PRO A 147 7.82 0.67 25.49
N SER A 148 6.61 1.04 25.92
CA SER A 148 6.37 1.87 27.11
C SER A 148 6.25 1.06 28.41
N GLY A 149 6.15 -0.27 28.32
CA GLY A 149 5.92 -1.17 29.46
C GLY A 149 6.57 -2.53 29.29
N SER A 150 6.00 -3.56 29.91
CA SER A 150 6.52 -4.94 29.78
C SER A 150 6.36 -5.46 28.34
N ASN A 151 7.23 -6.39 27.94
CA ASN A 151 7.14 -7.06 26.63
C ASN A 151 5.75 -7.65 26.37
N VAL A 152 5.10 -8.20 27.41
CA VAL A 152 3.75 -8.77 27.32
C VAL A 152 2.71 -7.68 27.10
N GLN A 153 2.81 -6.55 27.81
CA GLN A 153 1.89 -5.42 27.63
C GLN A 153 1.99 -4.84 26.22
N SER A 154 3.21 -4.60 25.72
CA SER A 154 3.42 -4.11 24.36
C SER A 154 2.90 -5.09 23.31
N LEU A 155 3.11 -6.40 23.52
CA LEU A 155 2.56 -7.43 22.63
C LEU A 155 1.02 -7.41 22.60
N VAL A 156 0.37 -7.25 23.74
CA VAL A 156 -1.10 -7.17 23.83
C VAL A 156 -1.62 -5.92 23.12
N VAL A 157 -0.97 -4.76 23.31
CA VAL A 157 -1.35 -3.52 22.62
C VAL A 157 -1.18 -3.68 21.11
N GLU A 158 -0.03 -4.19 20.65
CA GLU A 158 0.26 -4.44 19.24
C GLU A 158 -0.76 -5.38 18.59
N PHE A 159 -1.16 -6.43 19.30
CA PHE A 159 -2.19 -7.36 18.86
C PHE A 159 -3.54 -6.66 18.70
N ILE A 160 -3.96 -5.86 19.69
CA ILE A 160 -5.25 -5.15 19.67
C ILE A 160 -5.29 -4.15 18.50
N ILE A 161 -4.26 -3.31 18.34
CA ILE A 161 -4.23 -2.30 17.26
C ILE A 161 -4.14 -2.95 15.87
N THR A 162 -3.38 -4.04 15.73
CA THR A 162 -3.27 -4.76 14.46
C THR A 162 -4.58 -5.47 14.12
N PHE A 163 -5.22 -6.09 15.11
CA PHE A 163 -6.55 -6.68 14.93
C PHE A 163 -7.57 -5.62 14.51
N TYR A 164 -7.58 -4.46 15.15
CA TYR A 164 -8.50 -3.38 14.81
C TYR A 164 -8.26 -2.86 13.39
N LEU A 165 -7.00 -2.62 13.01
CA LEU A 165 -6.62 -2.23 11.66
C LEU A 165 -7.07 -3.27 10.63
N MET A 166 -6.77 -4.55 10.86
CA MET A 166 -7.09 -5.62 9.93
C MET A 166 -8.59 -5.91 9.83
N PHE A 167 -9.34 -5.75 10.93
CA PHE A 167 -10.78 -5.85 10.94
C PHE A 167 -11.42 -4.79 10.03
N VAL A 168 -11.00 -3.52 10.16
CA VAL A 168 -11.50 -2.44 9.30
C VAL A 168 -11.08 -2.66 7.86
N ILE A 169 -9.80 -2.92 7.60
CA ILE A 169 -9.30 -3.16 6.23
C ILE A 169 -10.06 -4.32 5.58
N SER A 170 -10.28 -5.43 6.29
CA SER A 170 -11.02 -6.58 5.75
C SER A 170 -12.49 -6.24 5.52
N GLY A 171 -13.13 -5.49 6.41
CA GLY A 171 -14.51 -5.03 6.25
C GLY A 171 -14.67 -4.18 4.98
N VAL A 172 -13.83 -3.16 4.81
CA VAL A 172 -13.91 -2.27 3.63
C VAL A 172 -13.42 -2.92 2.33
N ALA A 173 -12.53 -3.92 2.42
CA ALA A 173 -12.05 -4.66 1.25
C ALA A 173 -13.01 -5.77 0.78
N THR A 174 -14.00 -6.16 1.58
CA THR A 174 -14.89 -7.29 1.26
C THR A 174 -16.33 -6.90 0.94
N ASP A 175 -16.78 -5.72 1.35
CA ASP A 175 -18.14 -5.27 1.11
C ASP A 175 -18.26 -4.40 -0.16
N ASN A 176 -18.98 -4.89 -1.17
CA ASN A 176 -19.29 -4.14 -2.38
C ASN A 176 -20.52 -3.22 -2.22
N ARG A 177 -21.24 -3.29 -1.08
CA ARG A 177 -22.55 -2.66 -0.88
C ARG A 177 -22.45 -1.30 -0.18
N ALA A 178 -21.30 -1.01 0.40
CA ALA A 178 -20.95 0.29 0.96
C ALA A 178 -19.46 0.54 0.68
N ILE A 179 -19.13 1.71 0.13
CA ILE A 179 -17.87 2.39 0.49
C ILE A 179 -16.58 1.90 -0.23
N GLY A 180 -16.63 1.59 -1.53
CA GLY A 180 -15.39 1.60 -2.34
C GLY A 180 -14.69 2.97 -2.30
N GLU A 181 -15.49 4.05 -2.35
CA GLU A 181 -14.99 5.44 -2.35
C GLU A 181 -14.52 5.95 -0.99
N LEU A 182 -15.03 5.44 0.15
CA LEU A 182 -14.55 5.87 1.49
C LEU A 182 -13.60 4.85 2.14
N ALA A 183 -13.16 3.81 1.42
CA ALA A 183 -12.21 2.83 1.95
C ALA A 183 -10.92 3.51 2.43
N GLY A 184 -10.38 4.47 1.67
CA GLY A 184 -9.20 5.24 2.10
C GLY A 184 -9.45 6.08 3.36
N LEU A 185 -10.64 6.67 3.51
CA LEU A 185 -11.03 7.42 4.70
C LEU A 185 -11.11 6.51 5.93
N ALA A 186 -11.75 5.34 5.79
CA ALA A 186 -11.88 4.38 6.89
C ALA A 186 -10.52 3.81 7.33
N VAL A 187 -9.65 3.44 6.38
CA VAL A 187 -8.31 2.92 6.69
C VAL A 187 -7.45 4.02 7.32
N GLY A 188 -7.44 5.23 6.76
CA GLY A 188 -6.70 6.37 7.32
C GLY A 188 -7.18 6.79 8.70
N ALA A 189 -8.50 6.85 8.92
CA ALA A 189 -9.07 7.14 10.24
C ALA A 189 -8.71 6.07 11.28
N THR A 190 -8.66 4.80 10.88
CA THR A 190 -8.25 3.71 11.78
C THR A 190 -6.78 3.84 12.19
N VAL A 191 -5.90 4.18 11.24
CA VAL A 191 -4.48 4.44 11.55
C VAL A 191 -4.34 5.66 12.48
N LEU A 192 -5.09 6.74 12.23
CA LEU A 192 -5.12 7.90 13.12
C LEU A 192 -5.47 7.50 14.54
N LEU A 193 -6.57 6.77 14.71
CA LEU A 193 -7.04 6.33 16.03
C LEU A 193 -5.99 5.46 16.72
N ASN A 194 -5.44 4.46 16.02
CA ASN A 194 -4.40 3.60 16.56
C ASN A 194 -3.19 4.40 17.07
N VAL A 195 -2.69 5.36 16.29
CA VAL A 195 -1.56 6.20 16.72
C VAL A 195 -1.95 7.12 17.87
N MET A 196 -3.20 7.57 17.95
CA MET A 196 -3.67 8.48 19.00
C MET A 196 -3.65 7.86 20.39
N PHE A 197 -4.03 6.58 20.53
CA PHE A 197 -4.07 5.93 21.84
C PHE A 197 -2.93 4.95 22.11
N ALA A 198 -2.24 4.45 21.07
CA ALA A 198 -1.15 3.48 21.24
C ALA A 198 0.25 4.03 20.88
N GLY A 199 0.32 5.23 20.29
CA GLY A 199 1.58 5.89 19.94
C GLY A 199 2.20 6.71 21.06
#